data_AF-A0A6A0IMI5-F1
#
_entry.id   AF-A0A6A0IMI5-F1
#
_cell.length_a   1.000
_cell.length_b   1.000
_cell.length_c   1.000
_cell.angle_alpha   90.00
_cell.angle_beta   90.00
_cell.angle_gamma   90.00
#
_symmetry.space_group_name_H-M   'P 1'
#
loop_
_entity.id
_entity.type
_entity.pdbx_description
1 polymer ?
#
loop_
_entity_poly.entity_id
_entity_poly.type
_entity_poly.pdbx_seq_one_letter_code
_entity_poly.pdbx_strand_id
1 'polypeptide(L)'
;MRKLSEFLQSIAEQAGPETLKGVIVLVALDRPIDHLIRQAQGLGPYHRGRPSPWSHTFLIADEYAGPGTPILDCTIRDPQGRVAWDEKLDEVLKTGIARSGGIYTGRIDDYDDPRVTACGIKCICDLRADERDAIVAAGEALQAEGYHYDIPGLLRELVRLLMGIEIPPGEKLLFCSGFCQAAYRIALGDRADFAPDVATADTTPDDIWFSPLGNGARP
;
A
#
# COMPACT_ATOMS: atom_id res chain seq x y z
N MET A 1 -17.60 5.83 -9.37
CA MET A 1 -16.39 5.06 -9.72
C MET A 1 -16.80 3.60 -9.89
N ARG A 2 -16.14 2.84 -10.77
CA ARG A 2 -16.27 1.38 -10.82
C ARG A 2 -15.77 0.79 -9.49
N LYS A 3 -16.36 -0.29 -8.97
CA LYS A 3 -15.85 -0.95 -7.75
C LYS A 3 -14.43 -1.47 -7.96
N LEU A 4 -13.67 -1.66 -6.87
CA LEU A 4 -12.31 -2.20 -6.99
C LEU A 4 -12.34 -3.60 -7.61
N SER A 5 -13.24 -4.47 -7.15
CA SER A 5 -13.38 -5.82 -7.69
C SER A 5 -13.67 -5.81 -9.19
N GLU A 6 -14.57 -4.96 -9.66
CA GLU A 6 -14.89 -4.79 -11.08
C GLU A 6 -13.68 -4.27 -11.90
N PHE A 7 -12.84 -3.41 -11.31
CA PHE A 7 -11.60 -2.96 -11.94
C PHE A 7 -10.60 -4.12 -12.07
N LEU A 8 -10.35 -4.85 -10.99
CA LEU A 8 -9.42 -5.99 -10.98
C LEU A 8 -9.90 -7.14 -11.87
N GLN A 9 -11.21 -7.41 -11.91
CA GLN A 9 -11.83 -8.37 -12.82
C GLN A 9 -11.49 -8.04 -14.28
N SER A 10 -11.59 -6.76 -14.67
CA SER A 10 -11.27 -6.35 -16.03
C SER A 10 -9.78 -6.52 -16.39
N ILE A 11 -8.88 -6.47 -15.41
CA ILE A 11 -7.45 -6.75 -15.63
C ILE A 11 -7.23 -8.27 -15.68
N ALA A 12 -7.84 -9.03 -14.78
CA ALA A 12 -7.77 -10.49 -14.76
C ALA A 12 -8.24 -11.11 -16.10
N GLU A 13 -9.30 -10.56 -16.70
CA GLU A 13 -9.79 -10.97 -18.02
C GLU A 13 -8.80 -10.71 -19.16
N GLN A 14 -7.93 -9.71 -19.02
CA GLN A 14 -6.95 -9.33 -20.05
C GLN A 14 -5.61 -10.04 -19.88
N ALA A 15 -5.14 -10.19 -18.64
CA ALA A 15 -3.80 -10.67 -18.33
C ALA A 15 -3.77 -12.08 -17.74
N GLY A 16 -4.90 -12.62 -17.28
CA GLY A 16 -5.00 -13.87 -16.53
C GLY A 16 -5.11 -13.61 -15.02
N PRO A 17 -6.03 -14.26 -14.29
CA PRO A 17 -6.22 -14.06 -12.84
C PRO A 17 -4.98 -14.38 -11.99
N GLU A 18 -4.18 -15.35 -12.41
CA GLU A 18 -2.94 -15.77 -11.76
C GLU A 18 -1.86 -14.68 -11.79
N THR A 19 -1.91 -13.78 -12.78
CA THR A 19 -0.94 -12.69 -12.93
C THR A 19 -1.12 -11.60 -11.88
N LEU A 20 -2.30 -11.53 -11.26
CA LEU A 20 -2.62 -10.56 -10.22
C LEU A 20 -2.07 -10.96 -8.84
N LYS A 21 -1.69 -12.22 -8.62
CA LYS A 21 -1.08 -12.62 -7.36
C LYS A 21 0.22 -11.85 -7.11
N GLY A 22 0.37 -11.29 -5.90
CA GLY A 22 1.51 -10.49 -5.50
C GLY A 22 1.53 -9.06 -6.04
N VAL A 23 0.56 -8.66 -6.88
CA VAL A 23 0.48 -7.29 -7.43
C VAL A 23 0.19 -6.28 -6.34
N ILE A 24 0.82 -5.10 -6.44
CA ILE A 24 0.50 -3.95 -5.61
C ILE A 24 -0.74 -3.28 -6.18
N VAL A 25 -1.81 -3.22 -5.40
CA VAL A 25 -2.97 -2.39 -5.69
C VAL A 25 -2.77 -1.04 -5.02
N LEU A 26 -3.04 0.05 -5.75
CA LEU A 26 -3.04 1.40 -5.24
C LEU A 26 -4.47 1.92 -5.21
N VAL A 27 -4.86 2.56 -4.12
CA VAL A 27 -6.19 3.15 -3.97
C VAL A 27 -6.12 4.54 -3.37
N ALA A 28 -7.13 5.34 -3.70
CA ALA A 28 -7.39 6.63 -3.08
C ALA A 28 -8.57 6.49 -2.13
N LEU A 29 -8.33 6.64 -0.84
CA LEU A 29 -9.36 6.47 0.18
C LEU A 29 -9.85 7.83 0.67
N ASP A 30 -11.16 7.96 0.79
CA ASP A 30 -11.84 9.09 1.41
C ASP A 30 -11.96 8.84 2.92
N ARG A 31 -10.81 8.91 3.61
CA ARG A 31 -10.68 8.82 5.08
C ARG A 31 -9.85 9.99 5.60
N PRO A 32 -10.05 10.46 6.85
CA PRO A 32 -9.31 11.60 7.39
C PRO A 32 -7.78 11.47 7.32
N ILE A 33 -7.24 10.30 7.65
CA ILE A 33 -5.80 10.04 7.61
C ILE A 33 -5.27 10.02 6.16
N ASP A 34 -6.04 9.48 5.23
CA ASP A 34 -5.68 9.41 3.81
C ASP A 34 -5.69 10.78 3.12
N HIS A 35 -6.58 11.69 3.53
CA HIS A 35 -6.52 13.09 3.09
C HIS A 35 -5.20 13.74 3.50
N LEU A 36 -4.76 13.51 4.74
CA LEU A 36 -3.46 14.01 5.22
C LEU A 36 -2.30 13.40 4.43
N ILE A 37 -2.31 12.08 4.21
CA ILE A 37 -1.31 11.35 3.42
C ILE A 37 -1.20 11.95 2.00
N ARG A 38 -2.33 12.16 1.32
CA ARG A 38 -2.35 12.72 -0.04
C ARG A 38 -1.86 14.15 -0.09
N GLN A 39 -2.22 14.97 0.89
CA GLN A 39 -1.75 16.35 1.00
C GLN A 39 -0.24 16.40 1.27
N ALA A 40 0.27 15.56 2.18
CA ALA A 40 1.69 15.46 2.50
C ALA A 40 2.52 15.05 1.27
N GLN A 41 2.07 14.03 0.53
CA GLN A 41 2.70 13.64 -0.74
C GLN A 41 2.68 14.76 -1.80
N GLY A 42 1.75 15.71 -1.72
CA GLY A 42 1.75 16.91 -2.56
C GLY A 42 2.92 17.87 -2.33
N LEU A 43 3.63 17.73 -1.21
CA LEU A 43 4.90 18.42 -0.95
C LEU A 43 6.09 17.69 -1.59
N GLY A 44 5.89 16.43 -1.99
CA GLY A 44 6.86 15.59 -2.67
C GLY A 44 7.11 15.99 -4.14
N PRO A 45 8.06 15.29 -4.78
CA PRO A 45 8.53 15.67 -6.11
C PRO A 45 7.50 15.44 -7.22
N TYR A 46 6.51 14.57 -7.00
CA TYR A 46 5.60 14.07 -8.04
C TYR A 46 4.42 14.99 -8.35
N HIS A 47 3.85 15.65 -7.33
CA HIS A 47 2.60 16.44 -7.48
C HIS A 47 2.70 17.89 -7.03
N ARG A 48 3.91 18.41 -6.79
CA ARG A 48 4.24 19.78 -6.34
C ARG A 48 3.04 20.74 -6.19
N GLY A 49 2.47 20.79 -4.99
CA GLY A 49 1.37 21.68 -4.61
C GLY A 49 -0.03 21.13 -4.86
N ARG A 50 -0.17 19.88 -5.30
CA ARG A 50 -1.45 19.18 -5.47
C ARG A 50 -1.46 17.87 -4.68
N PRO A 51 -2.61 17.46 -4.10
CA PRO A 51 -2.70 16.19 -3.42
C PRO A 51 -2.40 15.02 -4.37
N SER A 52 -1.71 14.01 -3.86
CA SER A 52 -1.51 12.74 -4.56
C SER A 52 -2.85 12.09 -4.94
N PRO A 53 -2.95 11.41 -6.09
CA PRO A 53 -4.10 10.56 -6.39
C PRO A 53 -4.09 9.27 -5.56
N TRP A 54 -3.03 8.94 -4.83
CA TRP A 54 -2.91 7.69 -4.07
C TRP A 54 -2.72 7.95 -2.58
N SER A 55 -3.37 7.16 -1.75
CA SER A 55 -3.22 7.24 -0.29
C SER A 55 -2.83 5.93 0.35
N HIS A 56 -3.12 4.81 -0.31
CA HIS A 56 -2.99 3.50 0.28
C HIS A 56 -2.62 2.43 -0.74
N THR A 57 -1.90 1.41 -0.27
CA THR A 57 -1.50 0.26 -1.10
C THR A 57 -1.63 -1.06 -0.34
N PHE A 58 -1.86 -2.15 -1.05
CA PHE A 58 -1.87 -3.50 -0.50
C PHE A 58 -1.50 -4.54 -1.56
N LEU A 59 -1.21 -5.77 -1.13
CA LEU A 59 -0.86 -6.88 -2.02
C LEU A 59 -2.06 -7.80 -2.21
N ILE A 60 -2.29 -8.27 -3.44
CA ILE A 60 -3.17 -9.43 -3.67
C ILE A 60 -2.41 -10.68 -3.23
N ALA A 61 -2.99 -11.45 -2.30
CA ALA A 61 -2.29 -12.56 -1.64
C ALA A 61 -2.52 -13.92 -2.30
N ASP A 62 -3.48 -14.03 -3.21
CA ASP A 62 -3.78 -15.28 -3.91
C ASP A 62 -4.17 -15.05 -5.37
N GLU A 63 -4.38 -16.13 -6.12
CA GLU A 63 -4.98 -16.05 -7.45
C GLU A 63 -6.32 -15.27 -7.39
N TYR A 64 -6.49 -14.35 -8.34
CA TYR A 64 -7.68 -13.52 -8.36
C TYR A 64 -8.92 -14.35 -8.75
N ALA A 65 -9.90 -14.38 -7.86
CA ALA A 65 -11.13 -15.16 -7.97
C ALA A 65 -12.38 -14.30 -7.68
N GLY A 66 -12.23 -12.97 -7.69
CA GLY A 66 -13.31 -12.01 -7.45
C GLY A 66 -13.21 -11.29 -6.09
N PRO A 67 -14.33 -10.73 -5.58
CA PRO A 67 -14.32 -9.88 -4.39
C PRO A 67 -13.81 -10.56 -3.11
N GLY A 68 -13.93 -11.89 -3.02
CA GLY A 68 -13.46 -12.66 -1.87
C GLY A 68 -11.96 -12.97 -1.85
N THR A 69 -11.20 -12.58 -2.89
CA THR A 69 -9.77 -12.88 -2.97
C THR A 69 -9.01 -12.27 -1.78
N PRO A 70 -8.16 -13.06 -1.11
CA PRO A 70 -7.34 -12.57 -0.01
C PRO A 70 -6.38 -11.46 -0.43
N ILE A 71 -6.19 -10.49 0.46
CA ILE A 71 -5.17 -9.44 0.35
C ILE A 71 -4.33 -9.38 1.62
N LEU A 72 -3.10 -8.89 1.50
CA LEU A 72 -2.28 -8.48 2.64
C LEU A 72 -2.22 -6.96 2.68
N ASP A 73 -2.66 -6.40 3.81
CA ASP A 73 -2.98 -4.99 3.93
C ASP A 73 -2.42 -4.42 5.23
N CYS A 74 -1.59 -3.38 5.12
CA CYS A 74 -1.04 -2.67 6.28
C CYS A 74 -1.83 -1.39 6.52
N THR A 75 -2.80 -1.43 7.44
CA THR A 75 -3.75 -0.33 7.69
C THR A 75 -4.16 -0.30 9.17
N ILE A 76 -5.05 0.63 9.52
CA ILE A 76 -5.80 0.60 10.78
C ILE A 76 -7.14 -0.11 10.55
N ARG A 77 -7.52 -0.98 11.48
CA ARG A 77 -8.79 -1.72 11.47
C ARG A 77 -9.61 -1.41 12.73
N ASP A 78 -10.93 -1.42 12.58
CA ASP A 78 -11.87 -1.26 13.68
C ASP A 78 -11.84 -2.48 14.62
N PRO A 79 -12.47 -2.44 15.81
CA PRO A 79 -12.51 -3.58 16.72
C PRO A 79 -13.20 -4.83 16.15
N GLN A 80 -13.91 -4.71 15.03
CA GLN A 80 -14.54 -5.81 14.30
C GLN A 80 -13.62 -6.36 13.17
N GLY A 81 -12.41 -5.83 13.02
CA GLY A 81 -11.44 -6.25 12.01
C GLY A 81 -11.73 -5.72 10.61
N ARG A 82 -12.61 -4.73 10.46
CA ARG A 82 -12.88 -4.06 9.17
C ARG A 82 -11.96 -2.86 9.01
N VAL A 83 -11.79 -2.37 7.79
CA VAL A 83 -11.09 -1.11 7.55
C VAL A 83 -11.74 0.01 8.39
N ALA A 84 -10.92 0.73 9.16
CA ALA A 84 -11.38 1.80 10.05
C ALA A 84 -11.72 3.07 9.25
N TRP A 85 -12.85 3.04 8.54
CA TRP A 85 -13.21 4.11 7.60
C TRP A 85 -13.53 5.46 8.25
N ASP A 86 -14.14 5.43 9.43
CA ASP A 86 -14.73 6.60 10.09
C ASP A 86 -13.90 7.07 11.31
N GLU A 87 -12.70 6.52 11.49
CA GLU A 87 -11.82 6.89 12.60
C GLU A 87 -11.35 8.33 12.45
N LYS A 88 -11.49 9.12 13.52
CA LYS A 88 -11.12 10.53 13.49
C LYS A 88 -9.62 10.68 13.54
N LEU A 89 -9.08 11.68 12.84
CA LEU A 89 -7.64 11.94 12.81
C LEU A 89 -7.05 12.15 14.21
N ASP A 90 -7.77 12.81 15.13
CA ASP A 90 -7.28 13.02 16.49
C ASP A 90 -7.26 11.74 17.31
N GLU A 91 -8.17 10.80 17.04
CA GLU A 91 -8.16 9.46 17.61
C GLU A 91 -6.99 8.66 17.05
N VAL A 92 -6.80 8.64 15.72
CA VAL A 92 -5.65 8.00 15.04
C VAL A 92 -4.32 8.53 15.58
N LEU A 93 -4.18 9.83 15.78
CA LEU A 93 -2.93 10.41 16.30
C LEU A 93 -2.69 10.04 17.77
N LYS A 94 -3.75 9.90 18.59
CA LYS A 94 -3.66 9.45 19.98
C LYS A 94 -3.35 7.95 20.07
N THR A 95 -3.97 7.13 19.21
CA THR A 95 -3.80 5.66 19.18
C THR A 95 -2.53 5.24 18.46
N GLY A 96 -2.01 6.04 17.53
CA GLY A 96 -0.74 5.79 16.84
C GLY A 96 0.48 5.87 17.75
N ILE A 97 0.41 6.68 18.82
CA ILE A 97 1.39 6.65 19.91
C ILE A 97 1.33 5.30 20.66
N ALA A 98 0.18 4.61 20.61
CA ALA A 98 -0.05 3.30 21.21
C ALA A 98 0.12 2.11 20.24
N ARG A 99 0.73 2.31 19.06
CA ARG A 99 0.96 1.27 18.02
C ARG A 99 -0.33 0.62 17.48
N SER A 100 -1.35 1.42 17.21
CA SER A 100 -2.57 0.94 16.53
C SER A 100 -2.34 0.62 15.05
N GLY A 101 -3.05 -0.38 14.54
CA GLY A 101 -2.90 -0.85 13.16
C GLY A 101 -1.70 -1.80 12.99
N GLY A 102 -1.57 -2.34 11.78
CA GLY A 102 -0.58 -3.36 11.46
C GLY A 102 -0.88 -4.02 10.13
N ILE A 103 -0.21 -5.15 9.87
CA ILE A 103 -0.43 -5.95 8.66
C ILE A 103 -1.50 -7.01 8.96
N TYR A 104 -2.49 -7.10 8.08
CA TYR A 104 -3.61 -8.02 8.24
C TYR A 104 -3.93 -8.72 6.92
N THR A 105 -4.52 -9.90 7.04
CA THR A 105 -5.20 -10.56 5.93
C THR A 105 -6.60 -9.96 5.81
N GLY A 106 -6.87 -9.33 4.67
CA GLY A 106 -8.18 -8.80 4.31
C GLY A 106 -8.74 -9.50 3.09
N ARG A 107 -9.73 -8.87 2.46
CA ARG A 107 -10.26 -9.28 1.16
C ARG A 107 -10.45 -8.07 0.25
N ILE A 108 -10.54 -8.31 -1.06
CA ILE A 108 -10.78 -7.24 -2.04
C ILE A 108 -12.09 -6.50 -1.74
N ASP A 109 -13.12 -7.22 -1.28
CA ASP A 109 -14.42 -6.63 -0.91
C ASP A 109 -14.37 -5.71 0.31
N ASP A 110 -13.28 -5.73 1.11
CA ASP A 110 -13.04 -4.70 2.13
C ASP A 110 -12.96 -3.30 1.50
N TYR A 111 -12.57 -3.21 0.22
CA TYR A 111 -12.36 -1.98 -0.55
C TYR A 111 -13.38 -1.77 -1.68
N ASP A 112 -14.45 -2.58 -1.76
CA ASP A 112 -15.61 -2.32 -2.61
C ASP A 112 -16.56 -1.28 -1.97
N ASP A 113 -15.97 -0.20 -1.43
CA ASP A 113 -16.63 0.84 -0.66
C ASP A 113 -16.71 2.15 -1.49
N PRO A 114 -17.81 2.92 -1.42
CA PRO A 114 -17.92 4.20 -2.14
C PRO A 114 -16.86 5.25 -1.75
N ARG A 115 -16.19 5.07 -0.60
CA ARG A 115 -15.07 5.91 -0.16
C ARG A 115 -13.76 5.58 -0.87
N VAL A 116 -13.70 4.52 -1.67
CA VAL A 116 -12.61 4.34 -2.63
C VAL A 116 -12.92 5.21 -3.85
N THR A 117 -12.02 6.14 -4.17
CA THR A 117 -12.26 7.19 -5.18
C THR A 117 -11.37 7.08 -6.42
N ALA A 118 -10.29 6.31 -6.33
CA ALA A 118 -9.50 5.84 -7.47
C ALA A 118 -8.86 4.48 -7.16
N CYS A 119 -8.56 3.72 -8.20
CA CYS A 119 -7.82 2.47 -8.13
C CYS A 119 -6.79 2.39 -9.26
N GLY A 120 -5.68 1.70 -8.99
CA GLY A 120 -4.60 1.42 -9.92
C GLY A 120 -3.86 0.15 -9.48
N ILE A 121 -3.01 -0.37 -10.36
CA ILE A 121 -2.12 -1.48 -10.02
C ILE A 121 -0.69 -1.16 -10.44
N LYS A 122 0.26 -1.78 -9.74
CA LYS A 122 1.66 -1.87 -10.14
C LYS A 122 2.05 -3.34 -10.26
N CYS A 123 2.39 -3.76 -11.48
CA CYS A 123 2.64 -5.17 -11.79
C CYS A 123 3.90 -5.33 -12.65
N ILE A 124 4.81 -6.19 -12.20
CA ILE A 124 5.95 -6.68 -12.98
C ILE A 124 5.46 -7.90 -13.76
N CYS A 125 5.15 -7.72 -15.05
CA CYS A 125 4.40 -8.70 -15.83
C CYS A 125 5.17 -9.99 -16.14
N ASP A 126 6.50 -9.94 -16.15
CA ASP A 126 7.39 -11.07 -16.46
C ASP A 126 7.75 -11.93 -15.24
N LEU A 127 7.14 -11.67 -14.07
CA LEU A 127 7.32 -12.53 -12.91
C LEU A 127 6.81 -13.96 -13.19
N ARG A 128 7.57 -14.94 -12.71
CA ARG A 128 7.14 -16.34 -12.67
C ARG A 128 6.21 -16.60 -11.49
N ALA A 129 5.50 -17.72 -11.52
CA ALA A 129 4.62 -18.11 -10.42
C ALA A 129 5.35 -18.23 -9.07
N ASP A 130 6.54 -18.83 -9.06
CA ASP A 130 7.38 -18.96 -7.85
C ASP A 130 7.81 -17.59 -7.28
N GLU A 131 7.99 -16.59 -8.13
CA GLU A 131 8.35 -15.23 -7.73
C GLU A 131 7.17 -14.47 -7.13
N ARG A 132 5.95 -14.69 -7.67
CA ARG A 132 4.70 -14.17 -7.08
C ARG A 132 4.45 -14.80 -5.71
N ASP A 133 4.64 -16.11 -5.58
CA ASP A 133 4.52 -16.82 -4.31
C ASP A 133 5.53 -16.31 -3.28
N ALA A 134 6.77 -16.05 -3.70
CA ALA A 134 7.80 -15.50 -2.82
C ALA A 134 7.43 -14.10 -2.28
N ILE A 135 6.84 -13.22 -3.10
CA ILE A 135 6.35 -11.90 -2.66
C ILE A 135 5.28 -12.04 -1.59
N VAL A 136 4.29 -12.91 -1.82
CA VAL A 136 3.22 -13.16 -0.84
C VAL A 136 3.79 -13.73 0.45
N ALA A 137 4.66 -14.75 0.37
CA ALA A 137 5.30 -15.35 1.54
C ALA A 137 6.13 -14.34 2.34
N ALA A 138 6.82 -13.41 1.68
CA ALA A 138 7.51 -12.32 2.35
C ALA A 138 6.54 -11.36 3.06
N GLY A 139 5.39 -11.06 2.45
CA GLY A 139 4.32 -10.28 3.08
C GLY A 139 3.74 -10.96 4.33
N GLU A 140 3.49 -12.26 4.26
CA GLU A 140 3.01 -13.07 5.38
C GLU A 140 4.06 -13.15 6.51
N ALA A 141 5.35 -13.24 6.17
CA ALA A 141 6.43 -13.20 7.16
C ALA A 141 6.47 -11.85 7.90
N LEU A 142 6.35 -10.73 7.18
CA LEU A 142 6.23 -9.40 7.77
C LEU A 142 5.01 -9.29 8.69
N GLN A 143 3.87 -9.87 8.30
CA GLN A 143 2.69 -9.95 9.16
C GLN A 143 2.99 -10.74 10.45
N ALA A 144 3.62 -11.90 10.34
CA ALA A 144 3.97 -12.75 11.49
C ALA A 144 4.98 -12.09 12.44
N GLU A 145 5.85 -11.20 11.93
CA GLU A 145 6.78 -10.42 12.75
C GLU A 145 6.09 -9.36 13.62
N GLY A 146 4.82 -9.04 13.36
CA GLY A 146 4.02 -8.11 14.16
C GLY A 146 4.35 -6.64 13.92
N TYR A 147 4.53 -6.25 12.65
CA TYR A 147 4.67 -4.84 12.28
C TYR A 147 3.39 -4.05 12.54
N HIS A 148 3.56 -2.80 12.96
CA HIS A 148 2.48 -1.84 13.17
C HIS A 148 2.48 -0.77 12.08
N TYR A 149 1.32 -0.12 11.91
CA TYR A 149 1.17 0.97 10.94
C TYR A 149 1.96 2.22 11.41
N ASP A 150 2.79 2.79 10.54
CA ASP A 150 3.70 3.90 10.89
C ASP A 150 3.00 5.27 10.94
N ILE A 151 2.09 5.48 11.89
CA ILE A 151 1.43 6.78 12.10
C ILE A 151 2.46 7.89 12.43
N PRO A 152 3.47 7.67 13.29
CA PRO A 152 4.55 8.66 13.50
C PRO A 152 5.34 8.96 12.22
N GLY A 153 5.44 7.99 11.32
CA GLY A 153 5.98 8.11 9.97
C GLY A 153 5.41 9.28 9.19
N LEU A 154 4.15 9.68 9.42
CA LEU A 154 3.52 10.74 8.63
C LEU A 154 4.12 12.10 8.97
N LEU A 155 4.42 12.30 10.25
CA LEU A 155 5.11 13.49 10.73
C LEU A 155 6.57 13.48 10.27
N ARG A 156 7.21 12.31 10.31
CA ARG A 156 8.58 12.11 9.83
C ARG A 156 8.72 12.42 8.35
N GLU A 157 7.81 11.93 7.52
CA GLU A 157 7.76 12.20 6.10
C GLU A 157 7.50 13.69 5.83
N LEU A 158 6.60 14.32 6.59
CA LEU A 158 6.38 15.76 6.50
C LEU A 158 7.65 16.56 6.82
N VAL A 159 8.39 16.20 7.88
CA VAL A 159 9.67 16.84 8.24
C VAL A 159 10.72 16.63 7.15
N ARG A 160 10.82 15.41 6.61
CA ARG A 160 11.73 15.08 5.51
C ARG A 160 11.43 15.93 4.27
N LEU A 161 10.17 16.03 3.87
CA LEU A 161 9.74 16.77 2.69
C LEU A 161 9.88 18.29 2.85
N LEU A 162 9.59 18.84 4.03
CA LEU A 162 9.66 20.30 4.26
C LEU A 162 11.07 20.81 4.57
N MET A 163 11.87 20.02 5.30
CA MET A 163 13.14 20.48 5.89
C MET A 163 14.35 19.71 5.36
N GLY A 164 14.15 18.61 4.63
CA GLY A 164 15.24 17.72 4.21
C GLY A 164 15.91 16.99 5.38
N ILE A 165 15.27 16.94 6.54
CA ILE A 165 15.81 16.28 7.74
C ILE A 165 15.31 14.83 7.76
N GLU A 166 16.25 13.89 7.73
CA GLU A 166 15.95 12.47 7.95
C GLU A 166 15.76 12.20 9.44
N ILE A 167 14.57 11.70 9.80
CA ILE A 167 14.31 11.14 11.12
C ILE A 167 14.34 9.61 10.93
N PRO A 168 14.99 8.84 11.81
CA PRO A 168 14.97 7.38 11.70
C PRO A 168 13.56 6.81 11.95
N PRO A 169 13.15 5.75 11.25
CA PRO A 169 11.88 5.07 11.52
C PRO A 169 11.90 4.40 12.90
N GLY A 170 10.72 4.21 13.47
CA GLY A 170 10.57 3.38 14.67
C GLY A 170 10.75 1.89 14.34
N GLU A 171 11.11 1.10 15.37
CA GLU A 171 11.22 -0.35 15.22
C GLU A 171 9.88 -0.99 14.82
N LYS A 172 9.90 -1.85 13.79
CA LYS A 172 8.74 -2.58 13.29
C LYS A 172 7.54 -1.71 12.93
N LEU A 173 7.81 -0.53 12.38
CA LEU A 173 6.78 0.36 11.81
C LEU A 173 6.91 0.40 10.30
N LEU A 174 5.80 0.20 9.60
CA LEU A 174 5.72 0.33 8.15
C LEU A 174 4.44 1.05 7.74
N PHE A 175 4.54 1.85 6.68
CA PHE A 175 3.39 2.27 5.90
C PHE A 175 2.88 1.15 5.02
N CYS A 176 1.68 1.33 4.48
CA CYS A 176 1.11 0.49 3.43
C CYS A 176 2.06 0.28 2.25
N SER A 177 2.65 1.35 1.73
CA SER A 177 3.63 1.32 0.64
C SER A 177 4.99 0.78 1.07
N GLY A 178 5.45 1.11 2.27
CA GLY A 178 6.67 0.54 2.84
C GLY A 178 6.57 -0.97 3.03
N PHE A 179 5.40 -1.48 3.44
CA PHE A 179 5.10 -2.90 3.52
C PHE A 179 5.18 -3.58 2.15
N CYS A 180 4.50 -3.03 1.13
CA CYS A 180 4.57 -3.60 -0.22
C CYS A 180 6.01 -3.60 -0.74
N GLN A 181 6.73 -2.49 -0.60
CA GLN A 181 8.13 -2.39 -0.97
C GLN A 181 9.01 -3.41 -0.23
N ALA A 182 8.80 -3.60 1.08
CA ALA A 182 9.53 -4.56 1.89
C ALA A 182 9.32 -6.00 1.37
N ALA A 183 8.06 -6.38 1.10
CA ALA A 183 7.74 -7.71 0.58
C ALA A 183 8.47 -7.99 -0.75
N TYR A 184 8.46 -7.02 -1.67
CA TYR A 184 9.16 -7.13 -2.95
C TYR A 184 10.69 -7.17 -2.80
N ARG A 185 11.29 -6.30 -1.96
CA ARG A 185 12.74 -6.30 -1.67
C ARG A 185 13.19 -7.62 -1.05
N ILE A 186 12.42 -8.16 -0.11
CA ILE A 186 12.73 -9.45 0.55
C ILE A 186 12.66 -10.60 -0.45
N ALA A 187 11.62 -10.63 -1.28
CA ALA A 187 11.38 -11.75 -2.20
C ALA A 187 12.34 -11.75 -3.40
N LEU A 188 12.64 -10.58 -3.97
CA LEU A 188 13.27 -10.47 -5.28
C LEU A 188 14.51 -9.55 -5.32
N GLY A 189 14.87 -8.94 -4.19
CA GLY A 189 16.00 -8.00 -4.10
C GLY A 189 15.84 -6.78 -5.00
N ASP A 190 16.97 -6.25 -5.49
CA ASP A 190 17.04 -5.02 -6.30
C ASP A 190 16.21 -5.07 -7.58
N ARG A 191 15.94 -6.27 -8.12
CA ARG A 191 15.13 -6.45 -9.34
C ARG A 191 13.70 -5.97 -9.15
N ALA A 192 13.20 -5.99 -7.92
CA ALA A 192 11.85 -5.55 -7.61
C ALA A 192 11.79 -4.34 -6.68
N ASP A 193 12.85 -3.54 -6.68
CA ASP A 193 12.91 -2.30 -5.93
C ASP A 193 12.24 -1.16 -6.71
N PHE A 194 11.03 -0.76 -6.31
CA PHE A 194 10.33 0.33 -6.99
C PHE A 194 10.95 1.71 -6.69
N ALA A 195 11.71 1.85 -5.61
CA ALA A 195 12.23 3.12 -5.10
C ALA A 195 13.63 2.95 -4.45
N PRO A 196 14.67 2.62 -5.25
CA PRO A 196 15.98 2.21 -4.73
C PRO A 196 16.69 3.28 -3.91
N ASP A 197 16.42 4.55 -4.20
CA ASP A 197 16.99 5.70 -3.48
C ASP A 197 16.18 6.11 -2.25
N VAL A 198 15.11 5.38 -1.92
CA VAL A 198 14.22 5.66 -0.78
C VAL A 198 14.27 4.50 0.22
N ALA A 199 14.47 4.84 1.49
CA ALA A 199 14.42 3.87 2.58
C ALA A 199 13.03 3.19 2.62
N THR A 200 12.99 1.88 2.88
CA THR A 200 11.73 1.11 2.83
C THR A 200 10.62 1.71 3.69
N ALA A 201 10.96 2.22 4.87
CA ALA A 201 9.99 2.81 5.79
C ALA A 201 9.46 4.18 5.33
N ASP A 202 10.09 4.81 4.34
CA ASP A 202 9.72 6.12 3.78
C ASP A 202 9.11 6.01 2.39
N THR A 203 9.08 4.82 1.80
CA THR A 203 8.44 4.60 0.50
C THR A 203 6.96 4.97 0.59
N THR A 204 6.53 5.89 -0.28
CA THR A 204 5.16 6.35 -0.43
C THR A 204 4.43 5.61 -1.57
N PRO A 205 3.09 5.66 -1.64
CA PRO A 205 2.35 5.16 -2.79
C PRO A 205 2.80 5.79 -4.12
N ASP A 206 3.17 7.07 -4.12
CA ASP A 206 3.68 7.75 -5.32
C ASP A 206 5.03 7.23 -5.79
N ASP A 207 5.96 6.90 -4.87
CA ASP A 207 7.25 6.31 -5.25
C ASP A 207 7.05 5.01 -6.04
N ILE A 208 6.10 4.17 -5.60
CA ILE A 208 5.71 2.94 -6.30
C ILE A 208 5.03 3.26 -7.64
N TRP A 209 4.07 4.19 -7.64
CA TRP A 209 3.31 4.53 -8.84
C TRP A 209 4.18 5.09 -9.96
N PHE A 210 5.06 6.05 -9.64
CA PHE A 210 5.94 6.70 -10.62
C PHE A 210 7.20 5.91 -10.94
N SER A 211 7.44 4.80 -10.25
CA SER A 211 8.53 3.90 -10.58
C SER A 211 8.49 3.50 -12.06
N PRO A 212 9.63 3.48 -12.79
CA PRO A 212 9.67 2.95 -14.15
C PRO A 212 9.42 1.44 -14.19
N LEU A 213 9.73 0.74 -13.10
CA LEU A 213 9.48 -0.69 -12.92
C LEU A 213 7.98 -0.96 -12.81
N GLY A 214 7.48 -2.09 -13.29
CA GLY A 214 6.09 -2.52 -13.06
C GLY A 214 5.02 -1.76 -13.85
N ASN A 215 5.39 -1.10 -14.95
CA ASN A 215 4.49 -0.40 -15.87
C ASN A 215 3.92 -1.31 -16.99
N GLY A 216 4.03 -2.65 -16.85
CA GLY A 216 3.73 -3.61 -17.91
C GLY A 216 2.23 -3.79 -18.21
N ALA A 217 1.35 -3.33 -17.33
CA ALA A 217 -0.08 -3.24 -17.58
C ALA A 217 -0.49 -1.76 -17.62
N ARG A 218 -0.41 -1.14 -18.79
CA ARG A 218 -1.17 0.07 -19.06
C ARG A 218 -2.54 -0.36 -19.58
N PRO A 219 -3.66 0.01 -18.94
CA PRO A 219 -4.95 -0.02 -19.62
C PRO A 219 -4.93 0.88 -20.86
#